data_AF-A0A7V4PQV6-F1
#
_entry.id   AF-A0A7V4PQV6-F1
#
_cell.length_a   1.000
_cell.length_b   1.000
_cell.length_c   1.000
_cell.angle_alpha   90.00
_cell.angle_beta   90.00
_cell.angle_gamma   90.00
#
_symmetry.space_group_name_H-M   'P 1'
#
loop_
_entity.id
_entity.type
_entity.pdbx_description
1 polymer ?
#
loop_
_entity_poly.entity_id
_entity_poly.type
_entity_poly.pdbx_seq_one_letter_code
_entity_poly.pdbx_strand_id
1 'polypeptide(L)'
;MAPSSIFRSALKARSPSSTRGFTLIEVIVILAVIAVLVAILTPTVLKYIEDARLSRGLEDVRVISAAINDLIKDTGKYPGSMLDQTAPANTFLCGPGTLAGGATWGTTTNCESLSNHLVINDPGVSGGTDNYPSSGKFRWRGPYVQGLQEDPWGNAYQINASTLVGGNTSPTWVISAGPDGTFQTLTTDTALAGDDVGIRIK
;
A
#
# COMPACT_ATOMS: atom_id res chain seq x y z
N MET A 1 -68.02 68.72 -17.52
CA MET A 1 -67.51 68.27 -16.20
C MET A 1 -66.23 67.47 -16.43
N ALA A 2 -65.06 68.10 -16.28
CA ALA A 2 -63.81 67.37 -15.97
C ALA A 2 -63.73 67.24 -14.42
N PRO A 3 -62.80 66.48 -13.78
CA PRO A 3 -61.60 65.78 -14.28
C PRO A 3 -61.51 64.32 -13.70
N SER A 4 -60.47 63.51 -13.90
CA SER A 4 -59.26 63.52 -13.05
C SER A 4 -58.20 62.53 -13.56
N SER A 5 -57.03 63.08 -13.85
CA SER A 5 -55.76 62.42 -14.18
C SER A 5 -55.18 61.63 -12.99
N ILE A 6 -54.93 60.34 -13.15
CA ILE A 6 -54.12 59.56 -12.21
C ILE A 6 -52.65 59.66 -12.64
N PHE A 7 -51.87 60.33 -11.81
CA PHE A 7 -50.41 60.44 -11.90
C PHE A 7 -49.76 59.05 -11.92
N ARG A 8 -49.05 58.72 -12.99
CA ARG A 8 -48.07 57.63 -12.99
C ARG A 8 -46.75 58.15 -12.42
N SER A 9 -46.47 57.81 -11.17
CA SER A 9 -45.17 58.02 -10.54
C SER A 9 -44.15 57.10 -11.22
N ALA A 10 -43.24 57.67 -12.00
CA ALA A 10 -42.13 56.94 -12.58
C ALA A 10 -41.11 56.60 -11.47
N LEU A 11 -41.03 55.33 -11.10
CA LEU A 11 -39.93 54.81 -10.27
C LEU A 11 -38.61 55.04 -11.02
N LYS A 12 -37.81 55.98 -10.52
CA LYS A 12 -36.44 56.22 -10.95
C LYS A 12 -35.61 54.98 -10.59
N ALA A 13 -35.38 54.11 -11.57
CA ALA A 13 -34.45 52.99 -11.42
C ALA A 13 -33.05 53.53 -11.10
N ARG A 14 -32.51 53.15 -9.94
CA ARG A 14 -31.14 53.46 -9.53
C ARG A 14 -30.19 52.68 -10.45
N SER A 15 -29.25 53.37 -11.10
CA SER A 15 -28.29 52.73 -11.99
C SER A 15 -27.44 51.70 -11.22
N PRO A 16 -27.14 50.52 -11.79
CA PRO A 16 -26.20 49.60 -11.18
C PRO A 16 -24.83 50.28 -11.07
N SER A 17 -24.20 50.17 -9.90
CA SER A 17 -22.84 50.63 -9.67
C SER A 17 -21.88 49.94 -10.64
N SER A 18 -20.98 50.70 -11.26
CA SER A 18 -19.92 50.20 -12.12
C SER A 18 -19.12 49.09 -11.42
N THR A 19 -19.40 47.84 -11.79
CA THR A 19 -18.51 46.72 -11.51
C THR A 19 -17.27 46.93 -12.35
N ARG A 20 -16.17 47.35 -11.72
CA ARG A 20 -14.86 47.41 -12.37
C ARG A 20 -14.42 45.98 -12.66
N GLY A 21 -14.17 45.66 -13.94
CA GLY A 21 -13.61 44.38 -14.35
C GLY A 21 -12.10 44.31 -14.07
N PHE A 22 -11.58 43.10 -13.88
CA PHE A 22 -10.15 42.84 -13.78
C PHE A 22 -9.43 43.20 -15.07
N THR A 23 -8.23 43.75 -14.96
CA THR A 23 -7.38 44.04 -16.12
C THR A 23 -6.58 42.79 -16.51
N LEU A 24 -6.28 42.63 -17.80
CA LEU A 24 -5.44 41.51 -18.28
C LEU A 24 -4.06 41.51 -17.62
N ILE A 25 -3.49 42.70 -17.39
CA ILE A 25 -2.18 42.84 -16.77
C ILE A 25 -2.17 42.34 -15.32
N GLU A 26 -3.24 42.55 -14.58
CA GLU A 26 -3.38 42.15 -13.18
C GLU A 26 -3.45 40.62 -13.04
N VAL A 27 -4.17 39.95 -13.96
CA VAL A 27 -4.19 38.48 -14.01
C VAL A 27 -2.83 37.91 -14.43
N ILE A 28 -2.15 38.52 -15.40
CA ILE A 28 -0.83 38.05 -15.86
C ILE A 28 0.21 38.11 -14.74
N VAL A 29 0.28 39.21 -13.99
CA VAL A 29 1.22 39.35 -12.88
C VAL A 29 0.94 38.33 -11.79
N ILE A 30 -0.32 38.08 -11.45
CA ILE A 30 -0.70 37.07 -10.44
C ILE A 30 -0.28 35.67 -10.88
N LEU A 31 -0.56 35.30 -12.14
CA LEU A 31 -0.17 34.01 -12.68
C LEU A 31 1.35 33.83 -12.73
N ALA A 32 2.09 34.90 -13.05
CA ALA A 32 3.55 34.87 -13.04
C ALA A 32 4.10 34.57 -11.64
N VAL A 33 3.57 35.21 -10.59
CA VAL A 33 4.00 34.95 -9.21
C VAL A 33 3.62 33.53 -8.77
N ILE A 34 2.40 33.06 -9.09
CA ILE A 34 1.97 31.69 -8.76
C ILE A 34 2.89 30.66 -9.45
N ALA A 35 3.23 30.86 -10.72
CA ALA A 35 4.12 29.95 -11.45
C ALA A 35 5.51 29.85 -10.79
N VAL A 36 6.09 30.97 -10.34
CA VAL A 36 7.37 30.98 -9.63
C VAL A 36 7.27 30.24 -8.29
N LEU A 37 6.19 30.46 -7.53
CA LEU A 37 6.00 29.77 -6.24
C LEU A 37 5.86 28.26 -6.41
N VAL A 38 5.05 27.81 -7.38
CA VAL A 38 4.85 26.38 -7.66
C VAL A 38 6.17 25.73 -8.11
N ALA A 39 6.94 26.40 -8.97
CA ALA A 39 8.23 25.87 -9.44
C ALA A 39 9.21 25.58 -8.29
N ILE A 40 9.25 26.45 -7.28
CA ILE A 40 10.11 26.28 -6.10
C ILE A 40 9.58 25.18 -5.17
N LEU A 41 8.26 25.11 -4.98
CA LEU A 41 7.64 24.22 -4.00
C LEU A 41 7.55 22.75 -4.47
N THR A 42 7.36 22.52 -5.77
CA THR A 42 7.11 21.19 -6.35
C THR A 42 8.12 20.12 -5.94
N PRO A 43 9.45 20.29 -6.09
CA PRO A 43 10.41 19.23 -5.75
C PRO A 43 10.37 18.86 -4.26
N THR A 44 10.10 19.82 -3.38
CA THR A 44 9.99 19.58 -1.95
C THR A 44 8.77 18.74 -1.59
N VAL A 45 7.62 19.02 -2.21
CA VAL A 45 6.39 18.24 -1.98
C VAL A 45 6.55 16.80 -2.46
N LEU A 46 7.19 16.58 -3.62
CA LEU A 46 7.45 15.23 -4.13
C LEU A 46 8.29 14.41 -3.15
N LYS A 47 9.37 14.99 -2.63
CA LYS A 47 10.20 14.34 -1.61
C LYS A 47 9.41 13.96 -0.35
N TYR A 48 8.56 14.87 0.15
CA TYR A 48 7.74 14.56 1.34
C TYR A 48 6.74 13.42 1.09
N ILE A 49 6.22 13.31 -0.13
CA ILE A 49 5.35 12.19 -0.51
C ILE A 49 6.14 10.88 -0.54
N GLU A 50 7.35 10.88 -1.10
CA GLU A 50 8.24 9.70 -1.11
C GLU A 50 8.62 9.26 0.31
N ASP A 51 9.03 10.18 1.16
CA ASP A 51 9.36 9.90 2.57
C ASP A 51 8.14 9.33 3.32
N ALA A 52 6.93 9.85 3.05
CA ALA A 52 5.69 9.34 3.63
C ALA A 52 5.35 7.93 3.12
N ARG A 53 5.60 7.64 1.83
CA ARG A 53 5.43 6.30 1.26
C ARG A 53 6.41 5.32 1.92
N LEU A 54 7.69 5.66 2.00
CA LEU A 54 8.70 4.83 2.67
C LEU A 54 8.33 4.56 4.13
N SER A 55 7.91 5.59 4.87
CA SER A 55 7.47 5.43 6.26
C SER A 55 6.26 4.53 6.39
N ARG A 56 5.29 4.59 5.47
CA ARG A 56 4.14 3.68 5.46
C ARG A 56 4.59 2.25 5.16
N GLY A 57 5.34 2.05 4.09
CA GLY A 57 5.77 0.72 3.68
C GLY A 57 6.59 0.01 4.76
N LEU A 58 7.41 0.76 5.49
CA LEU A 58 8.18 0.27 6.62
C LEU A 58 7.30 -0.10 7.83
N GLU A 59 6.21 0.63 8.07
CA GLU A 59 5.26 0.26 9.12
C GLU A 59 4.43 -0.96 8.74
N ASP A 60 4.04 -1.08 7.47
CA ASP A 60 3.29 -2.24 6.98
C ASP A 60 4.10 -3.54 7.14
N VAL A 61 5.40 -3.55 6.77
CA VAL A 61 6.26 -4.73 6.99
C VAL A 61 6.45 -5.05 8.49
N ARG A 62 6.41 -4.05 9.38
CA ARG A 62 6.43 -4.26 10.84
C ARG A 62 5.16 -4.91 11.35
N VAL A 63 4.01 -4.44 10.89
CA VAL A 63 2.70 -5.03 11.23
C VAL A 63 2.61 -6.46 10.72
N ILE A 64 3.01 -6.70 9.47
CA ILE A 64 3.02 -8.05 8.88
C ILE A 64 3.97 -8.98 9.65
N SER A 65 5.19 -8.54 9.95
CA SER A 65 6.15 -9.37 10.70
C SER A 65 5.68 -9.66 12.12
N ALA A 66 5.06 -8.70 12.81
CA ALA A 66 4.44 -8.91 14.12
C ALA A 66 3.32 -9.96 14.06
N ALA A 67 2.44 -9.85 13.06
CA ALA A 67 1.34 -10.79 12.85
C ALA A 67 1.81 -12.21 12.56
N ILE A 68 2.87 -12.36 11.76
CA ILE A 68 3.52 -13.66 11.51
C ILE A 68 4.07 -14.24 12.82
N ASN A 69 4.74 -13.42 13.63
CA ASN A 69 5.24 -13.87 14.93
C ASN A 69 4.12 -14.29 15.87
N ASP A 70 2.97 -13.63 15.86
CA ASP A 70 1.82 -13.99 16.69
C ASP A 70 1.15 -15.29 16.21
N LEU A 71 1.02 -15.49 14.90
CA LEU A 71 0.62 -16.79 14.32
C LEU A 71 1.52 -17.92 14.79
N ILE A 72 2.85 -17.71 14.75
CA ILE A 72 3.84 -18.72 15.18
C ILE A 72 3.71 -19.00 16.68
N LYS A 73 3.52 -17.97 17.50
CA LYS A 73 3.35 -18.14 18.96
C LYS A 73 2.10 -18.97 19.29
N ASP A 74 1.00 -18.73 18.58
CA ASP A 74 -0.26 -19.43 18.83
C ASP A 74 -0.25 -20.85 18.29
N THR A 75 0.19 -21.06 17.06
CA THR A 75 0.05 -22.34 16.36
C THR A 75 1.31 -23.21 16.44
N GLY A 76 2.45 -22.62 16.77
CA GLY A 76 3.76 -23.26 16.65
C GLY A 76 4.19 -23.51 15.21
N LYS A 77 3.50 -22.92 14.23
CA LYS A 77 3.70 -23.15 12.80
C LYS A 77 4.01 -21.84 12.09
N TYR A 78 4.91 -21.90 11.11
CA TYR A 78 5.21 -20.79 10.24
C TYR A 78 4.13 -20.63 9.16
N PRO A 79 3.91 -19.41 8.65
CA PRO A 79 3.15 -19.23 7.42
C PRO A 79 3.87 -19.98 6.28
N GLY A 80 3.10 -20.62 5.41
CA GLY A 80 3.61 -21.50 4.36
C GLY A 80 4.03 -22.92 4.80
N SER A 81 3.99 -23.28 6.08
CA SER A 81 4.46 -24.62 6.52
C SER A 81 3.61 -25.80 6.06
N MET A 82 2.39 -25.53 5.58
CA MET A 82 1.45 -26.54 5.06
C MET A 82 1.45 -26.60 3.53
N LEU A 83 2.25 -25.75 2.89
CA LEU A 83 2.36 -25.70 1.45
C LEU A 83 3.18 -26.89 0.94
N ASP A 84 2.83 -27.36 -0.25
CA ASP A 84 3.67 -28.32 -0.96
C ASP A 84 4.96 -27.63 -1.40
N GLN A 85 6.02 -27.82 -0.60
CA GLN A 85 7.34 -27.26 -0.84
C GLN A 85 8.07 -27.87 -2.05
N THR A 86 7.51 -28.90 -2.68
CA THR A 86 8.04 -29.44 -3.94
C THR A 86 7.55 -28.67 -5.16
N ALA A 87 6.49 -27.86 -5.00
CA ALA A 87 5.96 -26.98 -6.04
C ALA A 87 6.54 -25.56 -5.90
N PRO A 88 7.19 -25.01 -6.95
CA PRO A 88 7.85 -23.70 -6.88
C PRO A 88 6.86 -22.55 -6.57
N ALA A 89 5.59 -22.68 -6.95
CA ALA A 89 4.55 -21.67 -6.71
C ALA A 89 4.19 -21.47 -5.23
N ASN A 90 4.48 -22.45 -4.37
CA ASN A 90 4.08 -22.40 -2.97
C ASN A 90 5.27 -22.11 -2.03
N THR A 91 6.40 -21.68 -2.59
CA THR A 91 7.59 -21.31 -1.82
C THR A 91 7.56 -19.85 -1.32
N PHE A 92 6.66 -19.04 -1.87
CA PHE A 92 6.48 -17.63 -1.55
C PHE A 92 5.04 -17.33 -1.14
N LEU A 93 4.90 -16.39 -0.21
CA LEU A 93 3.62 -15.81 0.20
C LEU A 93 3.58 -14.35 -0.24
N CYS A 94 2.42 -13.90 -0.69
CA CYS A 94 2.22 -12.55 -1.17
C CYS A 94 1.01 -11.88 -0.53
N GLY A 95 1.17 -10.61 -0.21
CA GLY A 95 0.03 -9.73 0.08
C GLY A 95 -0.79 -9.42 -1.18
N PRO A 96 -1.85 -8.62 -1.03
CA PRO A 96 -2.55 -8.07 -2.18
C PRO A 96 -1.68 -7.06 -2.93
N GLY A 97 -1.98 -6.84 -4.21
CA GLY A 97 -1.26 -5.91 -5.09
C GLY A 97 -0.67 -6.60 -6.31
N THR A 98 0.08 -5.83 -7.09
CA THR A 98 0.76 -6.34 -8.29
C THR A 98 2.06 -7.04 -7.90
N LEU A 99 2.37 -8.19 -8.50
CA LEU A 99 3.70 -8.77 -8.32
C LEU A 99 4.73 -7.87 -9.01
N ALA A 100 5.67 -7.33 -8.21
CA ALA A 100 6.80 -6.56 -8.68
C ALA A 100 7.57 -7.33 -9.78
N GLY A 101 7.90 -6.65 -10.88
CA GLY A 101 8.51 -7.29 -12.05
C GLY A 101 7.65 -8.34 -12.78
N GLY A 102 6.36 -8.48 -12.41
CA GLY A 102 5.44 -9.45 -12.97
C GLY A 102 5.63 -10.89 -12.47
N ALA A 103 6.44 -11.09 -11.43
CA ALA A 103 6.73 -12.42 -10.90
C ALA A 103 6.99 -12.42 -9.39
N THR A 104 7.01 -13.60 -8.78
CA THR A 104 7.49 -13.76 -7.40
C THR A 104 8.98 -13.45 -7.27
N TRP A 105 9.38 -12.97 -6.11
CA TRP A 105 10.75 -12.60 -5.80
C TRP A 105 11.73 -13.75 -6.07
N GLY A 106 12.64 -13.55 -7.02
CA GLY A 106 13.67 -14.53 -7.38
C GLY A 106 13.20 -15.73 -8.21
N THR A 107 11.96 -15.73 -8.75
CA THR A 107 11.42 -16.84 -9.57
C THR A 107 10.33 -16.38 -10.54
N THR A 108 10.06 -17.14 -11.61
CA THR A 108 9.04 -16.82 -12.62
C THR A 108 7.66 -17.42 -12.31
N THR A 109 7.38 -17.75 -11.05
CA THR A 109 6.14 -18.45 -10.65
C THR A 109 5.18 -17.49 -9.93
N ASN A 110 3.96 -17.97 -9.62
CA ASN A 110 3.03 -17.28 -8.73
C ASN A 110 3.32 -17.62 -7.26
N CYS A 111 2.68 -16.92 -6.33
CA CYS A 111 2.77 -17.13 -4.88
C CYS A 111 1.40 -17.43 -4.26
N GLU A 112 1.43 -17.92 -3.03
CA GLU A 112 0.25 -18.14 -2.21
C GLU A 112 -0.17 -16.83 -1.49
N SER A 113 -1.46 -16.68 -1.15
CA SER A 113 -2.00 -15.48 -0.52
C SER A 113 -1.71 -15.43 0.98
N LEU A 114 -0.92 -14.46 1.42
CA LEU A 114 -0.61 -14.24 2.84
C LEU A 114 -1.88 -14.03 3.70
N SER A 115 -2.96 -13.52 3.12
CA SER A 115 -4.25 -13.37 3.81
C SER A 115 -4.82 -14.70 4.28
N ASN A 116 -4.56 -15.79 3.57
CA ASN A 116 -4.99 -17.14 3.94
C ASN A 116 -4.40 -17.58 5.28
N HIS A 117 -3.17 -17.16 5.55
CA HIS A 117 -2.48 -17.45 6.79
C HIS A 117 -2.85 -16.49 7.94
N LEU A 118 -2.90 -15.19 7.65
CA LEU A 118 -3.01 -14.16 8.69
C LEU A 118 -4.43 -13.68 8.97
N VAL A 119 -5.36 -13.81 8.02
CA VAL A 119 -6.69 -13.19 8.11
C VAL A 119 -7.80 -14.23 8.17
N ILE A 120 -7.81 -15.23 7.27
CA ILE A 120 -8.98 -16.10 7.08
C ILE A 120 -8.80 -17.55 7.55
N ASN A 121 -7.59 -17.98 7.92
CA ASN A 121 -7.26 -19.37 8.28
C ASN A 121 -7.63 -20.40 7.20
N ASP A 122 -7.12 -20.18 5.99
CA ASP A 122 -7.27 -21.08 4.84
C ASP A 122 -5.93 -21.34 4.12
N PRO A 123 -4.87 -21.74 4.85
CA PRO A 123 -3.49 -21.84 4.31
C PRO A 123 -3.27 -22.98 3.30
N GLY A 124 -4.33 -23.72 2.93
CA GLY A 124 -4.24 -24.87 2.05
C GLY A 124 -3.98 -24.47 0.59
N VAL A 125 -3.15 -25.26 -0.09
CA VAL A 125 -3.10 -25.21 -1.56
C VAL A 125 -4.47 -25.61 -2.11
N SER A 126 -5.08 -24.74 -2.93
CA SER A 126 -6.36 -24.91 -3.64
C SER A 126 -6.94 -26.33 -3.60
N GLY A 127 -7.78 -26.63 -2.59
CA GLY A 127 -8.49 -27.91 -2.45
C GLY A 127 -8.15 -28.76 -1.20
N GLY A 128 -7.18 -28.35 -0.38
CA GLY A 128 -6.90 -28.99 0.92
C GLY A 128 -7.81 -28.49 2.06
N THR A 129 -8.07 -29.32 3.07
CA THR A 129 -8.73 -28.93 4.34
C THR A 129 -7.72 -28.56 5.44
N ASP A 130 -6.46 -28.41 5.06
CA ASP A 130 -5.34 -28.30 5.98
C ASP A 130 -5.24 -26.88 6.53
N ASN A 131 -6.07 -26.59 7.53
CA ASN A 131 -6.08 -25.31 8.22
C ASN A 131 -5.22 -25.38 9.48
N TYR A 132 -4.82 -24.20 9.98
CA TYR A 132 -4.31 -24.13 11.35
C TYR A 132 -5.39 -24.65 12.31
N PRO A 133 -5.01 -25.42 13.34
CA PRO A 133 -5.99 -26.03 14.24
C PRO A 133 -6.96 -24.99 14.80
N SER A 134 -8.27 -25.25 14.75
CA SER A 134 -9.28 -24.33 15.30
C SER A 134 -9.57 -24.58 16.79
N SER A 135 -9.00 -25.65 17.35
CA SER A 135 -9.19 -26.05 18.75
C SER A 135 -7.90 -26.55 19.39
N GLY A 136 -7.90 -26.69 20.72
CA GLY A 136 -6.72 -27.10 21.49
C GLY A 136 -5.83 -25.94 21.93
N LYS A 137 -4.64 -26.27 22.45
CA LYS A 137 -3.66 -25.29 22.98
C LYS A 137 -3.03 -24.46 21.86
N PHE A 138 -2.68 -25.11 20.76
CA PHE A 138 -2.01 -24.51 19.61
C PHE A 138 -2.98 -24.10 18.49
N ARG A 139 -4.13 -23.56 18.88
CA ARG A 139 -5.16 -23.16 17.92
C ARG A 139 -4.83 -21.82 17.29
N TRP A 140 -5.28 -21.61 16.07
CA TRP A 140 -5.32 -20.31 15.42
C TRP A 140 -6.29 -19.38 16.18
N ARG A 141 -5.84 -18.16 16.48
CA ARG A 141 -6.62 -17.15 17.22
C ARG A 141 -6.72 -15.83 16.47
N GLY A 142 -6.40 -15.86 15.18
CA GLY A 142 -6.53 -14.70 14.32
C GLY A 142 -7.99 -14.26 14.12
N PRO A 143 -8.23 -13.29 13.25
CA PRO A 143 -7.24 -12.66 12.35
C PRO A 143 -6.13 -11.94 13.11
N TYR A 144 -4.88 -12.13 12.66
CA TYR A 144 -3.69 -11.48 13.23
C TYR A 144 -3.49 -10.05 12.72
N VAL A 145 -4.13 -9.72 11.60
CA VAL A 145 -4.27 -8.37 11.04
C VAL A 145 -5.68 -8.19 10.51
N GLN A 146 -6.22 -6.97 10.59
CA GLN A 146 -7.58 -6.67 10.12
C GLN A 146 -7.72 -6.82 8.59
N GLY A 147 -6.61 -6.73 7.88
CA GLY A 147 -6.51 -6.91 6.43
C GLY A 147 -5.10 -6.56 6.00
N LEU A 148 -4.69 -7.12 4.87
CA LEU A 148 -3.45 -6.74 4.21
C LEU A 148 -3.78 -5.70 3.14
N GLN A 149 -2.87 -4.75 2.96
CA GLN A 149 -2.93 -3.74 1.92
C GLN A 149 -1.75 -3.94 0.97
N GLU A 150 -1.91 -3.45 -0.25
CA GLU A 150 -0.79 -3.30 -1.18
C GLU A 150 0.20 -2.28 -0.62
N ASP A 151 1.44 -2.36 -1.08
CA ASP A 151 2.45 -1.40 -0.69
C ASP A 151 2.13 0.01 -1.23
N PRO A 152 2.83 1.07 -0.75
CA PRO A 152 2.58 2.45 -1.18
C PRO A 152 2.74 2.73 -2.68
N TRP A 153 3.30 1.79 -3.44
CA TRP A 153 3.54 1.85 -4.87
C TRP A 153 2.64 0.89 -5.67
N GLY A 154 1.74 0.16 -4.99
CA GLY A 154 0.77 -0.75 -5.60
C GLY A 154 1.30 -2.18 -5.82
N ASN A 155 2.47 -2.50 -5.29
CA ASN A 155 3.03 -3.84 -5.37
C ASN A 155 2.63 -4.69 -4.15
N ALA A 156 2.62 -6.01 -4.34
CA ALA A 156 2.42 -6.95 -3.27
C ALA A 156 3.68 -7.10 -2.42
N TYR A 157 3.53 -7.06 -1.09
CA TYR A 157 4.54 -7.56 -0.16
C TYR A 157 4.78 -9.05 -0.42
N GLN A 158 6.04 -9.48 -0.35
CA GLN A 158 6.42 -10.88 -0.57
C GLN A 158 7.24 -11.43 0.59
N ILE A 159 7.09 -12.74 0.83
CA ILE A 159 7.78 -13.48 1.88
C ILE A 159 8.28 -14.80 1.32
N ASN A 160 9.57 -15.09 1.53
CA ASN A 160 10.13 -16.39 1.16
C ASN A 160 9.87 -17.43 2.25
N ALA A 161 8.71 -18.09 2.21
CA ALA A 161 8.32 -19.08 3.21
C ALA A 161 9.13 -20.38 3.12
N SER A 162 9.79 -20.68 2.00
CA SER A 162 10.61 -21.89 1.87
C SER A 162 11.75 -21.96 2.90
N THR A 163 12.32 -20.81 3.28
CA THR A 163 13.42 -20.77 4.27
C THR A 163 12.93 -20.99 5.71
N LEU A 164 11.61 -20.98 5.93
CA LEU A 164 11.00 -21.26 7.24
C LEU A 164 10.85 -22.75 7.51
N VAL A 165 10.91 -23.60 6.49
CA VAL A 165 10.61 -25.05 6.60
C VAL A 165 11.86 -25.88 6.32
N GLY A 166 12.45 -26.46 7.37
CA GLY A 166 13.50 -27.51 7.29
C GLY A 166 14.89 -27.05 6.85
N GLY A 167 15.90 -27.20 7.73
CA GLY A 167 17.35 -27.22 7.41
C GLY A 167 18.00 -25.96 6.80
N ASN A 168 17.21 -25.06 6.22
CA ASN A 168 17.70 -23.86 5.54
C ASN A 168 18.01 -22.74 6.55
N THR A 169 19.21 -22.18 6.42
CA THR A 169 19.75 -21.08 7.24
C THR A 169 19.68 -19.73 6.54
N SER A 170 19.18 -19.67 5.29
CA SER A 170 18.93 -18.43 4.58
C SER A 170 17.93 -17.56 5.35
N PRO A 171 18.09 -16.23 5.28
CA PRO A 171 17.21 -15.31 5.96
C PRO A 171 15.79 -15.39 5.41
N THR A 172 14.81 -15.13 6.27
CA THR A 172 13.43 -14.92 5.83
C THR A 172 13.08 -13.45 5.94
N TRP A 173 12.61 -12.88 4.83
CA TRP A 173 12.23 -11.47 4.72
C TRP A 173 10.73 -11.33 4.54
N VAL A 174 10.17 -10.28 5.14
CA VAL A 174 8.95 -9.62 4.68
C VAL A 174 9.41 -8.39 3.92
N ILE A 175 9.16 -8.33 2.61
CA ILE A 175 9.77 -7.32 1.74
C ILE A 175 8.77 -6.73 0.73
N SER A 176 8.95 -5.46 0.40
CA SER A 176 8.33 -4.75 -0.73
C SER A 176 9.44 -4.33 -1.69
N ALA A 177 9.14 -4.36 -2.99
CA ALA A 177 10.07 -4.01 -4.07
C ALA A 177 10.29 -2.50 -4.21
N GLY A 178 9.67 -1.69 -3.35
CA GLY A 178 9.88 -0.25 -3.35
C GLY A 178 9.32 0.49 -4.57
N PRO A 179 9.74 1.76 -4.74
CA PRO A 179 9.31 2.63 -5.82
C PRO A 179 9.52 2.12 -7.24
N ASP A 180 10.62 1.42 -7.51
CA ASP A 180 10.94 0.97 -8.86
C ASP A 180 10.22 -0.33 -9.26
N GLY A 181 9.60 -1.01 -8.28
CA GLY A 181 8.83 -2.23 -8.51
C GLY A 181 9.68 -3.41 -8.94
N THR A 182 10.97 -3.43 -8.58
CA THR A 182 11.91 -4.51 -8.87
C THR A 182 12.73 -4.86 -7.65
N PHE A 183 12.72 -6.14 -7.25
CA PHE A 183 13.56 -6.58 -6.14
C PHE A 183 15.03 -6.58 -6.52
N GLN A 184 15.86 -5.83 -5.80
CA GLN A 184 17.32 -5.88 -5.94
C GLN A 184 17.98 -6.70 -4.83
N THR A 185 17.31 -6.85 -3.70
CA THR A 185 17.69 -7.75 -2.61
C THR A 185 17.52 -9.18 -3.09
N LEU A 186 18.54 -10.03 -2.98
CA LEU A 186 18.41 -11.45 -3.31
C LEU A 186 17.82 -12.23 -2.13
N THR A 187 17.18 -13.36 -2.40
CA THR A 187 16.57 -14.21 -1.35
C THR A 187 17.59 -14.76 -0.33
N THR A 188 18.87 -14.70 -0.66
CA THR A 188 19.99 -15.12 0.20
C THR A 188 20.67 -13.97 0.93
N ASP A 189 20.37 -12.72 0.57
CA ASP A 189 21.05 -11.56 1.11
C ASP A 189 20.66 -11.32 2.56
N THR A 190 21.65 -10.95 3.37
CA THR A 190 21.49 -10.68 4.80
C THR A 190 21.20 -9.22 5.12
N ALA A 191 21.20 -8.36 4.10
CA ALA A 191 20.85 -6.94 4.16
C ALA A 191 20.01 -6.56 2.93
N LEU A 192 19.18 -5.52 3.07
CA LEU A 192 18.43 -4.95 1.95
C LEU A 192 19.38 -4.30 0.94
N ALA A 193 19.02 -4.36 -0.33
CA ALA A 193 19.69 -3.69 -1.43
C ALA A 193 18.72 -2.75 -2.15
N GLY A 194 19.26 -1.70 -2.78
CA GLY A 194 18.46 -0.79 -3.60
C GLY A 194 17.45 0.04 -2.78
N ASP A 195 16.24 0.15 -3.31
CA ASP A 195 15.10 0.84 -2.72
C ASP A 195 14.08 -0.11 -2.07
N ASP A 196 14.41 -1.40 -2.00
CA ASP A 196 13.63 -2.41 -1.31
C ASP A 196 13.40 -2.05 0.17
N VAL A 197 12.18 -2.30 0.64
CA VAL A 197 11.80 -2.07 2.04
C VAL A 197 11.42 -3.39 2.67
N GLY A 198 12.11 -3.80 3.73
CA GLY A 198 11.78 -5.06 4.37
C GLY A 198 12.30 -5.24 5.79
N ILE A 199 11.79 -6.27 6.45
CA ILE A 199 12.24 -6.71 7.77
C ILE A 199 12.52 -8.21 7.71
N ARG A 200 13.64 -8.59 8.31
CA ARG A 200 14.03 -9.98 8.49
C ARG A 200 13.34 -10.55 9.73
N ILE A 201 12.71 -11.71 9.58
CA ILE A 201 12.00 -12.43 10.65
C ILE A 201 12.77 -13.65 11.17
N LYS A 202 13.73 -14.17 10.39
CA LYS A 202 14.60 -15.30 10.73
C LYS A 202 15.97 -15.11 10.08
#